data_AF-A0A524FTS5-F1
#
_entry.id   AF-A0A524FTS5-F1
#
_cell.length_a   1.000
_cell.length_b   1.000
_cell.length_c   1.000
_cell.angle_alpha   90.00
_cell.angle_beta   90.00
_cell.angle_gamma   90.00
#
_symmetry.space_group_name_H-M   'P 1'
#
loop_
_entity.id
_entity.type
_entity.pdbx_description
1 polymer ?
#
loop_
_entity_poly.entity_id
_entity_poly.type
_entity_poly.pdbx_seq_one_letter_code
_entity_poly.pdbx_strand_id
1 'polypeptide(L)'
;MTQEETDVTISSDQGLPWWKRTTVYQIYPRSYKDSTGNGLGDIPGIISKLDYLQNLGIETIWFSPFFSSPQADHGYDVSNFRSIAPEYGTMKDCDNLIQEIHNRSMRVVFDLVLNHTSDQHPWFLESRSNRDNPKR
;
A
#
# COMPACT_ATOMS: atom_id res chain seq x y z
N MET A 1 56.09 -23.72 9.03
CA MET A 1 55.46 -22.39 9.12
C MET A 1 54.12 -22.50 8.43
N THR A 2 53.15 -23.07 9.14
CA THR A 2 51.78 -23.30 8.67
C THR A 2 50.97 -22.07 9.06
N GLN A 3 50.47 -21.33 8.08
CA GLN A 3 49.51 -20.25 8.32
C GLN A 3 48.17 -20.90 8.67
N GLU A 4 47.66 -20.63 9.87
CA GLU A 4 46.28 -20.93 10.25
C GLU A 4 45.36 -19.94 9.50
N GLU A 5 44.53 -20.47 8.61
CA GLU A 5 43.36 -19.77 8.10
C GLU A 5 42.38 -19.58 9.26
N THR A 6 42.27 -18.36 9.77
CA THR A 6 41.20 -17.99 10.69
C THR A 6 39.90 -17.92 9.90
N ASP A 7 39.09 -18.97 10.04
CA ASP A 7 37.72 -19.01 9.56
C ASP A 7 36.95 -17.86 10.22
N VAL A 8 36.69 -16.79 9.46
CA VAL A 8 35.84 -15.68 9.92
C VAL A 8 34.42 -16.22 9.92
N THR A 9 34.04 -16.79 11.06
CA THR A 9 32.64 -17.10 11.35
C THR A 9 31.89 -15.77 11.39
N ILE A 10 31.22 -15.43 10.28
CA ILE A 10 30.25 -14.34 10.24
C ILE A 10 29.16 -14.71 11.24
N SER A 11 29.19 -14.09 12.42
CA SER A 11 28.16 -14.18 13.44
C SER A 11 26.79 -14.04 12.77
N SER A 12 25.97 -15.09 12.84
CA SER A 12 24.60 -15.05 12.33
C SER A 12 23.87 -13.89 13.00
N ASP A 13 23.33 -13.03 12.15
CA ASP A 13 22.68 -11.78 12.49
C ASP A 13 21.48 -12.05 13.42
N GLN A 14 21.63 -11.73 14.69
CA GLN A 14 20.57 -11.86 15.68
C GLN A 14 19.49 -10.79 15.42
N GLY A 15 18.39 -11.20 14.78
CA GLY A 15 17.03 -10.80 15.20
C GLY A 15 16.58 -9.35 14.96
N LEU A 16 17.15 -8.59 14.03
CA LEU A 16 16.58 -7.28 13.68
C LEU A 16 15.13 -7.43 13.15
N PRO A 17 14.18 -6.57 13.57
CA PRO A 17 12.84 -6.56 13.02
C PRO A 17 12.85 -6.46 11.49
N TRP A 18 11.94 -7.16 10.81
CA TRP A 18 11.89 -7.24 9.34
C TRP A 18 11.93 -5.87 8.66
N TRP A 19 11.26 -4.87 9.22
CA TRP A 19 11.14 -3.53 8.64
C TRP A 19 12.46 -2.75 8.67
N LYS A 20 13.46 -3.19 9.43
CA LYS A 20 14.81 -2.61 9.42
C LYS A 20 15.69 -3.13 8.27
N ARG A 21 15.26 -4.18 7.56
CA ARG A 21 16.09 -4.91 6.57
C ARG A 21 15.36 -5.29 5.29
N THR A 22 14.17 -4.74 5.06
CA THR A 22 13.36 -5.12 3.91
C THR A 22 13.66 -4.24 2.69
N THR A 23 13.64 -4.84 1.51
CA THR A 23 13.60 -4.08 0.25
C THR A 23 12.17 -3.61 -0.01
N VAL A 24 11.97 -2.29 -0.04
CA VAL A 24 10.66 -1.66 -0.27
C VAL A 24 10.51 -1.24 -1.72
N TYR A 25 9.36 -1.57 -2.31
CA TYR A 25 8.95 -1.06 -3.62
C TYR A 25 7.65 -0.26 -3.47
N GLN A 26 7.67 1.00 -3.89
CA GLN A 26 6.47 1.82 -3.88
C GLN A 26 5.69 1.66 -5.19
N ILE A 27 4.40 1.34 -5.08
CA ILE A 27 3.48 1.30 -6.21
C ILE A 27 2.53 2.48 -6.14
N TYR A 28 2.45 3.22 -7.25
CA TYR A 28 1.37 4.16 -7.52
C TYR A 28 0.28 3.45 -8.32
N PRO A 29 -0.84 3.01 -7.70
CA PRO A 29 -1.77 2.04 -8.29
C PRO A 29 -2.29 2.48 -9.66
N ARG A 30 -2.66 3.76 -9.78
CA ARG A 30 -3.25 4.37 -10.97
C ARG A 30 -2.41 4.22 -12.24
N SER A 31 -1.10 4.05 -12.13
CA SER A 31 -0.19 4.01 -13.28
C SER A 31 0.60 2.70 -13.38
N TYR A 32 0.33 1.72 -12.52
CA TYR A 32 1.13 0.51 -12.48
C TYR A 32 0.70 -0.52 -13.53
N LYS A 33 -0.54 -1.01 -13.45
CA LYS A 33 -1.06 -1.98 -14.41
C LYS A 33 -2.58 -1.94 -14.48
N ASP A 34 -3.11 -1.61 -15.66
CA ASP A 34 -4.53 -1.73 -16.01
C ASP A 34 -4.85 -3.18 -16.41
N SER A 35 -5.88 -3.75 -15.79
CA SER A 35 -6.41 -5.08 -16.11
C SER A 35 -7.75 -5.05 -16.85
N THR A 36 -8.41 -3.90 -16.90
CA THR A 36 -9.76 -3.72 -17.46
C THR A 36 -9.76 -3.08 -18.85
N GLY A 37 -8.66 -2.43 -19.24
CA GLY A 37 -8.52 -1.72 -20.51
C GLY A 37 -9.12 -0.30 -20.49
N ASN A 38 -9.42 0.25 -19.30
CA ASN A 38 -10.03 1.58 -19.15
C ASN A 38 -8.98 2.71 -19.05
N GLY A 39 -7.69 2.39 -19.07
CA GLY A 39 -6.57 3.34 -19.00
C GLY A 39 -6.09 3.67 -17.58
N LEU A 40 -6.66 3.06 -16.54
CA LEU A 40 -6.25 3.24 -15.15
C LEU A 40 -5.74 1.92 -14.57
N GLY A 41 -4.66 1.98 -13.82
CA GLY A 41 -4.17 0.82 -13.08
C GLY A 41 -5.08 0.47 -11.90
N ASP A 42 -5.19 -0.82 -11.60
CA ASP A 42 -6.14 -1.38 -10.65
C ASP A 42 -5.52 -2.53 -9.82
N ILE A 43 -6.23 -2.95 -8.75
CA ILE A 43 -5.76 -3.98 -7.83
C ILE A 43 -5.55 -5.33 -8.54
N PRO A 44 -6.48 -5.85 -9.37
CA PRO A 44 -6.23 -7.08 -10.14
C PRO A 44 -4.98 -6.98 -11.04
N GLY A 45 -4.72 -5.82 -11.63
CA GLY A 45 -3.52 -5.53 -12.40
C GLY A 45 -2.24 -5.64 -11.56
N ILE A 46 -2.25 -5.11 -10.34
CA ILE A 46 -1.15 -5.28 -9.37
C ILE A 46 -0.94 -6.76 -9.04
N ILE A 47 -2.02 -7.48 -8.71
CA ILE A 47 -1.97 -8.92 -8.37
C ILE A 47 -1.31 -9.71 -9.50
N SER A 48 -1.63 -9.40 -10.76
CA SER A 48 -1.04 -10.05 -11.95
C SER A 48 0.48 -9.88 -12.10
N LYS A 49 1.10 -9.00 -11.31
CA LYS A 49 2.54 -8.68 -11.35
C LYS A 49 3.29 -9.01 -10.07
N LEU A 50 2.64 -9.62 -9.07
CA LEU A 50 3.31 -9.99 -7.82
C LEU A 50 4.47 -10.97 -8.02
N ASP A 51 4.37 -11.89 -8.99
CA ASP A 51 5.48 -12.81 -9.33
C ASP A 51 6.69 -12.06 -9.91
N TYR A 52 6.45 -11.00 -10.68
CA TYR A 52 7.53 -10.13 -11.18
C TYR A 52 8.24 -9.44 -10.03
N LEU A 53 7.49 -8.89 -9.07
CA LEU A 53 8.07 -8.22 -7.90
C LEU A 53 8.83 -9.19 -6.99
N GLN A 54 8.30 -10.40 -6.80
CA GLN A 54 8.97 -11.45 -6.04
C GLN A 54 10.29 -11.86 -6.72
N ASN A 55 10.28 -12.08 -8.04
CA ASN A 55 11.48 -12.42 -8.81
C ASN A 55 12.54 -11.32 -8.81
N LEU A 56 12.12 -10.05 -8.68
CA LEU A 56 13.02 -8.91 -8.54
C LEU A 56 13.68 -8.85 -7.14
N GLY A 57 13.18 -9.62 -6.16
CA GLY A 57 13.68 -9.62 -4.79
C GLY A 57 13.02 -8.59 -3.87
N ILE A 58 11.82 -8.09 -4.24
CA ILE A 58 11.05 -7.19 -3.38
C ILE A 58 10.44 -7.97 -2.21
N GLU A 59 10.52 -7.39 -1.01
CA GLU A 59 10.01 -8.01 0.21
C GLU A 59 8.84 -7.24 0.81
N THR A 60 8.74 -5.92 0.57
CA THR A 60 7.64 -5.08 1.04
C THR A 60 7.14 -4.19 -0.08
N ILE A 61 5.82 -4.13 -0.26
CA ILE A 61 5.16 -3.23 -1.20
C ILE A 61 4.48 -2.11 -0.41
N TRP A 62 4.83 -0.87 -0.71
CA TRP A 62 4.13 0.31 -0.20
C TRP A 62 3.23 0.87 -1.29
N PHE A 63 1.95 1.05 -0.99
CA PHE A 63 1.00 1.63 -1.92
C PHE A 63 0.71 3.09 -1.59
N SER A 64 0.77 3.96 -2.60
CA SER A 64 0.02 5.22 -2.55
C SER A 64 -1.49 4.95 -2.39
N PRO A 65 -2.28 5.92 -1.89
CA PRO A 65 -3.67 5.69 -1.52
C PRO A 65 -4.55 5.15 -2.66
N PHE A 66 -5.39 4.17 -2.32
CA PHE A 66 -6.44 3.65 -3.20
C PHE A 66 -7.79 3.50 -2.47
N PHE A 67 -7.96 4.21 -1.34
CA PHE A 67 -9.23 4.35 -0.64
C PHE A 67 -10.21 5.24 -1.42
N SER A 68 -11.49 5.17 -1.10
CA SER A 68 -12.50 6.02 -1.73
C SER A 68 -12.15 7.50 -1.56
N SER A 69 -12.07 8.19 -2.69
CA SER A 69 -11.65 9.58 -2.83
C SER A 69 -12.34 10.19 -4.07
N PRO A 70 -12.69 11.49 -4.08
CA PRO A 70 -13.12 12.20 -5.28
C PRO A 70 -12.02 12.40 -6.34
N GLN A 71 -10.79 11.99 -6.04
CA GLN A 71 -9.62 12.04 -6.91
C GLN A 71 -9.11 13.44 -7.24
N ALA A 72 -9.42 14.45 -6.42
CA ALA A 72 -8.88 15.80 -6.60
C ALA A 72 -7.36 15.83 -6.35
N ASP A 73 -6.86 14.93 -5.50
CA ASP A 73 -5.43 14.69 -5.27
C ASP A 73 -5.10 13.19 -5.38
N HIS A 74 -5.67 12.54 -6.40
CA HIS A 74 -5.40 11.15 -6.77
C HIS A 74 -5.36 10.14 -5.60
N GLY A 75 -6.31 10.26 -4.67
CA GLY A 75 -6.46 9.34 -3.54
C GLY A 75 -6.05 9.94 -2.18
N TYR A 76 -5.33 11.05 -2.14
CA TYR A 76 -4.97 11.71 -0.87
C TYR A 76 -6.15 12.49 -0.24
N ASP A 77 -7.14 12.90 -1.04
CA ASP A 77 -8.42 13.45 -0.60
C ASP A 77 -9.44 12.36 -0.24
N VAL A 78 -9.23 11.67 0.89
CA VAL A 78 -10.05 10.50 1.28
C VAL A 78 -11.46 10.89 1.73
N SER A 79 -12.50 10.29 1.14
CA SER A 79 -13.92 10.46 1.50
C SER A 79 -14.49 9.30 2.33
N ASN A 80 -13.85 8.12 2.29
CA ASN A 80 -14.15 7.02 3.20
C ASN A 80 -12.92 6.11 3.40
N PHE A 81 -12.36 6.12 4.62
CA PHE A 81 -11.21 5.30 5.01
C PHE A 81 -11.46 3.78 5.08
N ARG A 82 -12.71 3.34 4.90
CA ARG A 82 -13.12 1.92 5.02
C ARG A 82 -13.59 1.32 3.70
N SER A 83 -13.42 2.02 2.58
CA SER A 83 -13.78 1.50 1.27
C SER A 83 -12.69 1.81 0.24
N ILE A 84 -12.62 0.98 -0.78
CA ILE A 84 -11.71 1.12 -1.92
C ILE A 84 -12.33 2.06 -2.95
N ALA A 85 -11.51 2.85 -3.66
CA ALA A 85 -12.00 3.65 -4.76
C ALA A 85 -12.47 2.73 -5.91
N PRO A 86 -13.69 2.90 -6.46
CA PRO A 86 -14.24 2.00 -7.47
C PRO A 86 -13.37 1.81 -8.72
N GLU A 87 -12.55 2.80 -9.08
CA GLU A 87 -11.60 2.73 -10.19
C GLU A 87 -10.45 1.74 -9.95
N TYR A 88 -10.14 1.42 -8.69
CA TYR A 88 -9.06 0.49 -8.33
C TYR A 88 -9.57 -0.92 -8.05
N GLY A 89 -10.86 -1.07 -7.72
CA GLY A 89 -11.51 -2.36 -7.48
C GLY A 89 -12.42 -2.36 -6.26
N THR A 90 -12.60 -3.52 -5.67
CA THR A 90 -13.50 -3.75 -4.54
C THR A 90 -12.74 -4.05 -3.26
N MET A 91 -13.45 -4.08 -2.12
CA MET A 91 -12.87 -4.55 -0.86
C MET A 91 -12.37 -6.00 -0.98
N LYS A 92 -13.09 -6.85 -1.72
CA LYS A 92 -12.69 -8.24 -1.97
C LYS A 92 -11.37 -8.32 -2.75
N ASP A 93 -11.16 -7.41 -3.70
CA ASP A 93 -9.90 -7.35 -4.44
C ASP A 93 -8.73 -6.93 -3.52
N CYS A 94 -8.98 -6.02 -2.57
CA CYS A 94 -8.00 -5.65 -1.56
C CYS A 94 -7.67 -6.83 -0.62
N ASP A 95 -8.67 -7.57 -0.15
CA ASP A 95 -8.46 -8.78 0.65
C ASP A 95 -7.61 -9.81 -0.12
N ASN A 96 -7.93 -10.02 -1.40
CA ASN A 96 -7.17 -10.91 -2.28
C ASN A 96 -5.74 -10.41 -2.50
N LEU A 97 -5.52 -9.11 -2.68
CA LEU A 97 -4.20 -8.51 -2.81
C LEU A 97 -3.34 -8.80 -1.58
N ILE A 98 -3.88 -8.57 -0.37
CA ILE A 98 -3.17 -8.83 0.89
C ILE A 98 -2.83 -10.31 1.00
N GLN A 99 -3.78 -11.19 0.70
CA GLN A 99 -3.57 -12.63 0.73
C GLN A 99 -2.47 -13.06 -0.24
N GLU A 100 -2.51 -12.59 -1.49
CA GLU A 100 -1.55 -12.97 -2.52
C GLU A 100 -0.14 -12.42 -2.26
N ILE A 101 -0.02 -11.24 -1.65
CA ILE A 101 1.26 -10.70 -1.16
C ILE A 101 1.83 -11.61 -0.07
N HIS A 102 1.02 -11.98 0.92
CA HIS A 102 1.47 -12.84 2.02
C HIS A 102 1.79 -14.27 1.56
N ASN A 103 1.06 -14.82 0.59
CA ASN A 103 1.36 -16.13 -0.01
C ASN A 103 2.77 -16.17 -0.63
N ARG A 104 3.31 -15.02 -1.03
CA ARG A 104 4.66 -14.85 -1.59
C ARG A 104 5.71 -14.50 -0.53
N SER A 105 5.35 -14.56 0.75
CA SER A 105 6.19 -14.11 1.87
C SER A 105 6.60 -12.63 1.76
N MET A 106 5.88 -11.83 0.98
CA MET A 106 6.05 -10.38 0.92
C MET A 106 5.14 -9.71 1.95
N ARG A 107 5.35 -8.42 2.18
CA ARG A 107 4.59 -7.58 3.12
C ARG A 107 3.97 -6.39 2.40
N VAL A 108 2.96 -5.81 3.05
CA VAL A 108 2.23 -4.66 2.52
C VAL A 108 2.22 -3.52 3.53
N VAL A 109 2.38 -2.29 3.02
CA VAL A 109 2.21 -1.04 3.74
C VAL A 109 1.18 -0.19 2.98
N PHE A 110 0.17 0.29 3.70
CA PHE A 110 -0.81 1.24 3.18
C PHE A 110 -0.49 2.65 3.64
N ASP A 111 -0.60 3.60 2.71
CA ASP A 111 -0.51 5.03 3.00
C ASP A 111 -1.82 5.51 3.65
N LEU A 112 -1.74 6.00 4.89
CA LEU A 112 -2.88 6.49 5.66
C LEU A 112 -2.79 8.01 5.83
N VAL A 113 -3.66 8.73 5.12
CA VAL A 113 -3.72 10.19 5.13
C VAL A 113 -4.62 10.68 6.26
N LEU A 114 -4.04 10.92 7.44
CA LEU A 114 -4.80 11.25 8.66
C LEU A 114 -4.83 12.75 8.99
N ASN A 115 -4.02 13.56 8.29
CA ASN A 115 -3.95 15.00 8.54
C ASN A 115 -5.19 15.76 8.05
N HIS A 116 -5.86 15.25 7.02
CA HIS A 116 -7.05 15.86 6.41
C HIS A 116 -7.97 14.79 5.83
N THR A 117 -9.19 15.20 5.47
CA THR A 117 -10.15 14.40 4.69
C THR A 117 -10.61 15.20 3.48
N SER A 118 -11.26 14.55 2.52
CA SER A 118 -12.02 15.24 1.47
C SER A 118 -13.11 16.15 2.07
N ASP A 119 -13.46 17.22 1.36
CA ASP A 119 -14.63 18.05 1.63
C ASP A 119 -15.97 17.33 1.37
N GLN A 120 -15.92 16.15 0.75
CA GLN A 120 -17.05 15.24 0.57
C GLN A 120 -17.12 14.16 1.68
N HIS A 121 -16.16 14.13 2.60
CA HIS A 121 -16.18 13.19 3.73
C HIS A 121 -17.39 13.50 4.65
N PRO A 122 -18.13 12.48 5.17
CA PRO A 122 -19.29 12.71 6.03
C PRO A 122 -19.02 13.63 7.23
N TRP A 123 -17.82 13.53 7.82
CA TRP A 123 -17.39 14.43 8.90
C TRP A 123 -17.33 15.89 8.48
N PHE A 124 -16.83 16.20 7.29
CA PHE A 124 -16.77 17.57 6.80
C PHE A 124 -18.17 18.10 6.46
N LEU A 125 -19.00 17.26 5.83
CA LEU A 125 -20.39 17.60 5.53
C LEU A 125 -21.20 17.89 6.80
N GLU A 126 -21.01 17.09 7.86
CA GLU A 126 -21.61 17.32 9.17
C GLU A 126 -21.07 18.61 9.82
N SER A 127 -19.75 18.77 9.86
CA SER A 127 -19.05 19.92 10.42
C SER A 127 -19.52 21.25 9.79
N ARG A 128 -19.65 21.31 8.46
CA ARG A 128 -20.05 22.52 7.74
C ARG A 128 -21.55 22.83 7.79
N SER A 129 -22.38 21.93 8.30
CA SER A 129 -23.85 22.05 8.27
C SER A 129 -24.37 23.23 9.08
N ASN A 130 -23.70 23.59 10.18
CA ASN A 130 -24.05 24.74 11.02
C ASN A 130 -22.80 25.23 11.79
N ARG A 131 -22.75 26.53 12.11
CA ARG A 131 -21.70 27.16 12.91
C ARG A 131 -21.63 26.67 14.35
N ASP A 132 -22.75 26.17 14.88
CA ASP A 132 -22.86 25.65 16.25
C ASP A 132 -22.67 24.12 16.34
N ASN A 133 -22.28 23.47 15.23
CA ASN A 133 -22.03 22.03 15.24
C ASN A 133 -20.83 21.70 16.15
N PRO A 134 -20.92 20.69 17.06
CA PRO A 134 -19.82 20.34 17.96
C PRO A 134 -18.56 19.83 17.26
N LYS A 135 -18.63 19.51 15.96
CA LYS A 135 -17.51 19.06 15.12
C LYS A 135 -17.04 20.13 14.13
N ARG A 136 -17.38 21.41 14.34
CA ARG A 136 -16.88 22.53 13.55
C ARG A 136 -15.46 22.93 13.92
#